data_AF-A0A8S0VNP3-F1
#
_entry.id   AF-A0A8S0VNP3-F1
#
_cell.length_a   1.000
_cell.length_b   1.000
_cell.length_c   1.000
_cell.angle_alpha   90.00
_cell.angle_beta   90.00
_cell.angle_gamma   90.00
#
_symmetry.space_group_name_H-M   'P 1'
#
loop_
_entity.id
_entity.type
_entity.pdbx_description
1 polymer ?
#
loop_
_entity_poly.entity_id
_entity_poly.type
_entity_poly.pdbx_seq_one_letter_code
_entity_poly.pdbx_strand_id
1 'polypeptide(L)'
;MVWCFHDPYLIDRNFYIYYCLHCCSSRDIDGICEPISRSLLYGNNIISGTIIPTSAAIDFHFYPIWEATSVDEWLYNGGPYELIVPHFLLGAACYMGCERELSFYLGIRHWIAVAYLALATIVFFIYPIGPG
;
A
#
# COMPACT_ATOMS: atom_id res chain seq x y z
N MET A 1 23.99 -2.23 2.43
CA MET A 1 23.56 -1.07 1.60
C MET A 1 22.04 -0.98 1.51
N VAL A 2 21.32 -2.05 1.90
CA VAL A 2 19.85 -2.16 1.85
C VAL A 2 19.13 -1.30 2.90
N TRP A 3 19.77 -0.99 4.03
CA TRP A 3 19.21 -0.15 5.10
C TRP A 3 18.69 1.22 4.62
N CYS A 4 19.40 1.88 3.70
CA CYS A 4 18.98 3.20 3.19
C CYS A 4 17.65 3.17 2.43
N PHE A 5 17.27 2.01 1.89
CA PHE A 5 16.02 1.84 1.16
C PHE A 5 14.86 1.43 2.07
N HIS A 6 15.11 0.88 3.26
CA HIS A 6 14.02 0.38 4.11
C HIS A 6 13.21 1.50 4.76
N ASP A 7 13.87 2.49 5.34
CA ASP A 7 13.22 3.52 6.16
C ASP A 7 12.27 4.47 5.39
N PRO A 8 12.63 5.04 4.23
CA PRO A 8 11.75 6.04 3.60
C PRO A 8 10.42 5.45 3.13
N TYR A 9 10.40 4.25 2.54
CA TYR A 9 9.17 3.67 2.00
C TYR A 9 8.19 3.23 3.10
N LEU A 10 8.69 2.76 4.24
CA LEU A 10 7.84 2.35 5.35
C LEU A 10 7.28 3.54 6.14
N ILE A 11 8.06 4.61 6.28
CA ILE A 11 7.61 5.84 6.94
C ILE A 11 6.52 6.50 6.11
N ASP A 12 6.76 6.67 4.81
CA ASP A 12 5.79 7.26 3.89
C ASP A 12 4.48 6.46 3.87
N ARG A 13 4.57 5.14 3.66
CA ARG A 13 3.42 4.24 3.75
C ARG A 13 2.66 4.37 5.08
N ASN A 14 3.36 4.37 6.22
CA ASN A 14 2.71 4.47 7.52
C ASN A 14 1.96 5.79 7.67
N PHE A 15 2.54 6.91 7.24
CA PHE A 15 1.88 8.20 7.24
C PHE A 15 0.57 8.15 6.45
N TYR A 16 0.58 7.60 5.24
CA TYR A 16 -0.63 7.48 4.42
C TYR A 16 -1.66 6.49 5.00
N ILE A 17 -1.24 5.40 5.63
CA ILE A 17 -2.15 4.49 6.35
C ILE A 17 -2.87 5.23 7.48
N TYR A 18 -2.12 5.93 8.33
CA TYR A 18 -2.68 6.67 9.46
C TYR A 18 -3.62 7.78 8.98
N TYR A 19 -3.21 8.54 7.97
CA TYR A 19 -4.03 9.59 7.39
C TYR A 19 -5.32 9.03 6.78
N CYS A 20 -5.23 7.95 5.99
CA CYS A 20 -6.37 7.36 5.31
C CYS A 20 -7.41 6.78 6.27
N LEU A 21 -6.93 6.15 7.34
CA LEU A 21 -7.79 5.51 8.32
C LEU A 21 -8.49 6.54 9.23
N HIS A 22 -7.83 7.66 9.54
CA HIS A 22 -8.44 8.70 10.38
C HIS A 22 -9.32 9.66 9.59
N CYS A 23 -8.82 10.24 8.50
CA CYS A 23 -9.35 11.49 7.98
C CYS A 23 -9.72 11.50 6.49
N CYS A 24 -9.51 10.42 5.74
CA CYS A 24 -9.81 10.46 4.30
C CYS A 24 -11.31 10.57 4.03
N SER A 25 -11.64 11.35 3.00
CA SER A 25 -12.99 11.52 2.46
C SER A 25 -13.51 10.24 1.78
N SER A 26 -14.77 10.29 1.36
CA SER A 26 -15.45 9.21 0.64
C SER A 26 -14.80 8.96 -0.73
N ARG A 27 -14.70 7.69 -1.16
CA ARG A 27 -13.95 7.25 -2.34
C ARG A 27 -14.76 6.34 -3.25
N ASP A 28 -14.61 6.51 -4.56
CA ASP A 28 -15.34 5.75 -5.58
C ASP A 28 -14.58 4.50 -5.99
N ILE A 29 -14.97 3.34 -5.45
CA ILE A 29 -14.29 2.06 -5.68
C ILE A 29 -14.59 1.50 -7.06
N ASP A 30 -15.86 1.52 -7.45
CA ASP A 30 -16.31 0.81 -8.64
C ASP A 30 -16.30 1.72 -9.88
N GLY A 31 -15.96 2.99 -9.73
CA GLY A 31 -15.92 3.96 -10.84
C GLY A 31 -17.31 4.34 -11.35
N ILE A 32 -18.34 4.18 -10.51
CA ILE A 32 -19.75 4.42 -10.85
C ILE A 32 -20.32 5.68 -10.19
N CYS A 33 -19.44 6.54 -9.65
CA CYS A 33 -19.79 7.75 -8.92
C CYS A 33 -20.57 7.49 -7.61
N GLU A 34 -20.34 6.34 -6.96
CA GLU A 34 -20.94 5.99 -5.67
C GLU A 34 -19.85 5.93 -4.58
N PRO A 35 -19.48 7.08 -3.98
CA PRO A 35 -18.35 7.13 -3.08
C PRO A 35 -18.69 6.53 -1.71
N ILE A 36 -17.81 5.65 -1.23
CA ILE A 36 -17.92 4.94 0.05
C ILE A 36 -16.97 5.57 1.07
N SER A 37 -17.44 5.79 2.30
CA SER A 37 -16.58 6.28 3.39
C SER A 37 -16.22 5.17 4.38
N ARG A 38 -14.93 5.05 4.67
CA ARG A 38 -14.35 4.01 5.54
C ARG A 38 -13.33 4.54 6.55
N SER A 39 -13.34 5.84 6.81
CA SER A 39 -12.45 6.48 7.79
C SER A 39 -13.17 6.77 9.11
N LEU A 40 -12.41 6.89 10.19
CA LEU A 40 -12.92 7.05 11.55
C LEU A 40 -13.74 8.35 11.72
N LEU A 41 -13.27 9.47 11.16
CA LEU A 41 -13.99 10.75 11.25
C LEU A 41 -15.37 10.74 10.57
N TYR A 42 -15.60 9.81 9.64
CA TYR A 42 -16.85 9.68 8.92
C TYR A 42 -17.76 8.59 9.50
N GLY A 43 -17.61 8.29 10.80
CA GLY A 43 -18.51 7.42 11.54
C GLY A 43 -18.17 5.93 11.49
N ASN A 44 -16.96 5.57 11.03
CA ASN A 44 -16.48 4.19 11.11
C ASN A 44 -15.76 3.92 12.44
N ASN A 45 -15.73 2.66 12.86
CA ASN A 45 -14.97 2.21 14.01
C ASN A 45 -13.74 1.38 13.56
N ILE A 46 -12.97 0.83 14.50
CA ILE A 46 -11.76 0.05 14.19
C ILE A 46 -12.07 -1.22 13.38
N ILE A 47 -13.29 -1.74 13.46
CA ILE A 47 -13.74 -2.94 12.73
C ILE A 47 -14.23 -2.58 11.32
N SER A 48 -14.97 -1.47 11.17
CA SER A 48 -15.57 -1.06 9.90
C SER A 48 -14.68 -0.15 9.06
N GLY A 49 -13.66 0.44 9.69
CA GLY A 49 -12.68 1.32 9.08
C GLY A 49 -11.67 0.55 8.25
N THR A 50 -11.41 1.02 7.03
CA THR A 50 -10.45 0.40 6.11
C THR A 50 -9.93 1.43 5.11
N ILE A 51 -8.80 1.09 4.49
CA ILE A 51 -8.29 1.81 3.34
C ILE A 51 -8.99 1.22 2.12
N ILE A 52 -9.66 2.11 1.39
CA ILE A 52 -10.41 1.75 0.19
C ILE A 52 -9.43 1.60 -0.98
N PRO A 53 -9.54 0.55 -1.81
CA PRO A 53 -8.69 0.37 -2.98
C PRO A 53 -8.89 1.46 -4.04
N THR A 54 -7.93 1.55 -4.96
CA THR A 54 -8.01 2.44 -6.14
C THR A 54 -9.27 2.15 -6.94
N SER A 55 -9.86 3.20 -7.51
CA SER A 55 -11.06 3.10 -8.34
C SER A 55 -10.85 2.17 -9.54
N ALA A 56 -11.87 1.35 -9.84
CA ALA A 56 -11.92 0.54 -11.05
C ALA A 56 -11.90 1.40 -12.33
N ALA A 57 -12.19 2.70 -12.26
CA ALA A 57 -12.02 3.60 -13.41
C ALA A 57 -10.54 3.84 -13.79
N ILE A 58 -9.59 3.58 -12.88
CA ILE A 58 -8.14 3.66 -13.11
C ILE A 58 -7.57 2.29 -13.51
N ASP A 59 -8.20 1.20 -13.09
CA ASP A 59 -7.73 -0.17 -13.31
C ASP A 59 -6.26 -0.36 -12.87
N PHE A 60 -5.40 -0.76 -13.80
CA PHE A 60 -3.97 -1.01 -13.60
C PHE A 60 -3.08 0.14 -14.10
N HIS A 61 -3.68 1.29 -14.42
CA HIS A 61 -2.92 2.48 -14.79
C HIS A 61 -2.17 3.02 -13.59
N PHE A 62 -0.92 3.45 -13.81
CA PHE A 62 -0.13 4.07 -12.76
C PHE A 62 -0.69 5.47 -12.44
N TYR A 63 -1.24 5.67 -11.24
CA TYR A 63 -1.90 6.92 -10.81
C TYR A 63 -1.18 7.59 -9.63
N PRO A 64 0.03 8.15 -9.87
CA PRO A 64 0.75 8.92 -8.88
C PRO A 64 0.08 10.28 -8.64
N ILE A 65 0.44 10.94 -7.53
CA ILE A 65 -0.18 12.20 -7.11
C ILE A 65 -0.08 13.32 -8.16
N TRP A 66 0.93 13.30 -9.03
CA TRP A 66 1.13 14.29 -10.09
C TRP A 66 0.34 14.01 -11.37
N GLU A 67 -0.32 12.85 -11.47
CA GLU A 67 -1.23 12.54 -12.58
C GLU A 67 -2.62 13.14 -12.34
N ALA A 68 -2.99 13.36 -11.07
CA ALA A 68 -4.24 14.02 -10.71
C ALA A 68 -4.16 15.54 -10.92
N THR A 69 -5.29 16.15 -11.23
CA THR A 69 -5.41 17.62 -11.35
C THR A 69 -5.38 18.32 -10.00
N SER A 70 -5.71 17.60 -8.93
CA SER A 70 -5.70 18.08 -7.55
C SER A 70 -5.52 16.95 -6.54
N VAL A 71 -5.15 17.29 -5.31
CA VAL A 71 -5.04 16.32 -4.21
C VAL A 71 -6.41 15.74 -3.85
N ASP A 72 -7.49 16.53 -3.95
CA ASP A 72 -8.84 16.06 -3.65
C ASP A 72 -9.32 15.01 -4.64
N GLU A 73 -9.03 15.20 -5.93
CA GLU A 73 -9.28 14.20 -6.98
C GLU A 73 -8.48 12.92 -6.72
N TRP A 74 -7.18 13.07 -6.41
CA TRP A 74 -6.32 11.93 -6.12
C TRP A 74 -6.83 11.10 -4.93
N LEU A 75 -7.30 11.77 -3.88
CA LEU A 75 -7.91 11.13 -2.72
C LEU A 75 -9.23 10.44 -3.09
N TYR A 76 -10.09 11.08 -3.88
CA TYR A 76 -11.40 10.55 -4.30
C TYR A 76 -11.27 9.24 -5.10
N ASN A 77 -10.28 9.17 -5.99
CA ASN A 77 -10.04 8.01 -6.85
C ASN A 77 -9.25 6.88 -6.15
N GLY A 78 -8.88 7.03 -4.88
CA GLY A 78 -8.17 6.00 -4.13
C GLY A 78 -6.67 5.92 -4.42
N GLY A 79 -6.06 6.99 -4.94
CA GLY A 79 -4.62 7.09 -5.18
C GLY A 79 -3.70 6.71 -4.00
N PRO A 80 -4.07 6.95 -2.71
CA PRO A 80 -3.27 6.45 -1.59
C PRO A 80 -3.07 4.94 -1.55
N TYR A 81 -4.04 4.14 -2.02
CA TYR A 81 -3.90 2.69 -2.04
C TYR A 81 -2.78 2.25 -3.00
N GLU A 82 -2.73 2.88 -4.17
CA GLU A 82 -1.69 2.67 -5.16
C GLU A 82 -0.32 3.18 -4.73
N LEU A 83 -0.24 4.11 -3.77
CA LEU A 83 1.02 4.47 -3.14
C LEU A 83 1.43 3.43 -2.09
N ILE A 84 0.49 3.05 -1.20
CA ILE A 84 0.73 2.21 -0.03
C ILE A 84 1.20 0.80 -0.42
N VAL A 85 0.55 0.17 -1.40
CA VAL A 85 0.85 -1.21 -1.81
C VAL A 85 2.28 -1.39 -2.36
N PRO A 86 2.73 -0.62 -3.37
CA PRO A 86 4.09 -0.77 -3.88
C PRO A 86 5.15 -0.34 -2.85
N HIS A 87 4.90 0.69 -2.04
CA HIS A 87 5.82 1.06 -0.95
C HIS A 87 5.92 -0.04 0.11
N PHE A 88 4.81 -0.73 0.42
CA PHE A 88 4.80 -1.90 1.29
C PHE A 88 5.61 -3.07 0.69
N LEU A 89 5.38 -3.43 -0.57
CA LEU A 89 6.07 -4.54 -1.22
C LEU A 89 7.57 -4.27 -1.38
N LEU A 90 7.94 -3.03 -1.74
CA LEU A 90 9.35 -2.63 -1.84
C LEU A 90 10.01 -2.62 -0.46
N GLY A 91 9.37 -2.03 0.54
CA GLY A 91 9.86 -2.06 1.93
C GLY A 91 10.02 -3.49 2.46
N ALA A 92 9.07 -4.38 2.18
CA ALA A 92 9.14 -5.79 2.58
C ALA A 92 10.24 -6.57 1.82
N ALA A 93 10.48 -6.26 0.54
CA ALA A 93 11.60 -6.82 -0.22
C ALA A 93 12.96 -6.32 0.32
N CYS A 94 13.06 -5.05 0.69
CA CYS A 94 14.24 -4.51 1.37
C CYS A 94 14.44 -5.16 2.74
N TYR A 95 13.37 -5.37 3.52
CA TYR A 95 13.44 -6.07 4.80
C TYR A 95 13.96 -7.50 4.64
N MET A 96 13.47 -8.23 3.62
CA MET A 96 14.01 -9.55 3.27
C MET A 96 15.52 -9.50 2.96
N GLY A 97 15.96 -8.47 2.22
CA GLY A 97 17.37 -8.21 1.93
C GLY A 97 18.19 -7.96 3.19
N CYS A 98 17.65 -7.17 4.13
CA CYS A 98 18.27 -6.91 5.44
C CYS A 98 18.41 -8.18 6.28
N GLU A 99 17.37 -9.01 6.37
CA GLU A 99 17.42 -10.31 7.08
C GLU A 99 18.48 -11.24 6.50
N ARG A 100 18.62 -11.23 5.17
CA ARG A 100 19.67 -11.96 4.48
C ARG A 100 21.06 -11.40 4.81
N GLU A 101 21.26 -10.08 4.74
CA GLU A 101 22.53 -9.42 5.12
C GLU A 101 22.90 -9.75 6.58
N LEU A 102 21.95 -9.65 7.51
CA LEU A 102 22.16 -9.97 8.93
C LEU A 102 22.56 -11.43 9.16
N SER A 103 21.89 -12.37 8.49
CA SER A 103 22.24 -13.79 8.57
C SER A 103 23.66 -14.07 8.04
N PHE A 104 24.11 -13.34 7.02
CA PHE A 104 25.50 -13.44 6.54
C PHE A 104 26.49 -12.94 7.59
N TYR A 105 26.21 -11.80 8.23
CA TYR A 105 27.08 -11.24 9.26
C TYR A 105 27.16 -12.12 10.52
N LEU A 106 26.06 -12.79 10.89
CA LEU A 106 26.01 -13.67 12.04
C LEU A 106 26.44 -15.12 11.74
N GLY A 107 26.69 -15.47 10.47
CA GLY A 107 27.03 -16.83 10.05
C GLY A 107 25.88 -17.84 10.22
N ILE A 108 24.64 -17.37 10.27
CA ILE A 108 23.43 -18.20 10.43
C ILE A 108 22.94 -18.66 9.04
N ARG A 109 22.14 -19.73 8.98
CA ARG A 109 21.55 -20.21 7.72
C ARG A 109 20.43 -19.27 7.25
N HIS A 110 20.53 -18.78 6.01
CA HIS A 110 19.69 -17.73 5.40
C HIS A 110 18.23 -18.11 5.06
N TRP A 111 17.70 -19.20 5.62
CA TRP A 111 16.38 -19.72 5.23
C TRP A 111 15.21 -18.81 5.63
N ILE A 112 15.41 -17.92 6.63
CA ILE A 112 14.39 -16.97 7.11
C ILE A 112 14.01 -15.98 6.00
N ALA A 113 14.99 -15.42 5.32
CA ALA A 113 14.75 -14.46 4.23
C ALA A 113 13.95 -15.09 3.08
N VAL A 114 14.19 -16.37 2.76
CA VAL A 114 13.54 -17.06 1.64
C VAL A 114 12.03 -17.22 1.81
N ALA A 115 11.52 -17.25 3.04
CA ALA A 115 10.10 -17.53 3.32
C ALA A 115 9.17 -16.29 3.36
N TYR A 116 9.70 -15.07 3.37
CA TYR A 116 9.00 -13.92 3.93
C TYR A 116 7.90 -13.28 3.04
N LEU A 117 8.09 -13.18 1.72
CA LEU A 117 7.30 -12.25 0.88
C LEU A 117 6.10 -12.87 0.14
N ALA A 118 5.94 -14.19 0.16
CA ALA A 118 5.07 -14.89 -0.77
C ALA A 118 3.59 -14.46 -0.71
N LEU A 119 2.99 -14.41 0.48
CA LEU A 119 1.55 -14.13 0.64
C LEU A 119 1.18 -12.69 0.24
N ALA A 120 2.00 -11.72 0.63
CA ALA A 120 1.77 -10.31 0.34
C ALA A 120 1.77 -10.03 -1.17
N THR A 121 2.74 -10.58 -1.90
CA THR A 121 2.82 -10.41 -3.36
C THR A 121 1.63 -11.05 -4.07
N ILE A 122 1.17 -12.21 -3.60
CA ILE A 122 0.00 -12.87 -4.19
C ILE A 122 -1.26 -12.01 -4.04
N VAL A 123 -1.54 -11.53 -2.83
CA VAL A 123 -2.78 -10.82 -2.52
C VAL A 123 -2.80 -9.41 -3.09
N PHE A 124 -1.71 -8.66 -2.94
CA PHE A 124 -1.70 -7.24 -3.30
C PHE A 124 -1.20 -6.93 -4.72
N PHE A 125 -0.57 -7.89 -5.40
CA PHE A 125 -0.03 -7.67 -6.74
C PHE A 125 -0.56 -8.67 -7.77
N ILE A 126 -0.49 -9.98 -7.51
CA ILE A 126 -0.89 -10.98 -8.52
C ILE A 126 -2.41 -11.06 -8.67
N TYR A 127 -3.15 -11.07 -7.56
CA TYR A 127 -4.61 -11.21 -7.59
C TYR A 127 -5.32 -10.06 -8.35
N PRO A 128 -4.90 -8.78 -8.19
CA PRO A 128 -5.48 -7.67 -8.95
C PRO A 128 -5.17 -7.68 -10.46
N ILE A 129 -4.13 -8.38 -10.93
CA ILE A 129 -3.78 -8.46 -12.35
C ILE A 129 -4.73 -9.39 -13.13
N GLY A 130 -5.20 -10.46 -12.50
CA GLY A 130 -6.01 -11.50 -13.16
C GLY A 130 -7.34 -11.05 -13.78
N PRO A 131 -8.12 -10.16 -13.13
CA PRO A 131 -9.40 -9.67 -13.65
C PRO A 131 -9.32 -8.37 -14.49
N GLY A 132 -8.13 -7.76 -14.64
CA GLY A 132 -7.92 -6.53 -15.42
C GLY A 132 -7.84 -6.73 -16.93
#